data_AF-A0A316Z2E1-F1
#
_entry.id   AF-A0A316Z2E1-F1
#
_cell.length_a   1.000
_cell.length_b   1.000
_cell.length_c   1.000
_cell.angle_alpha   90.00
_cell.angle_beta   90.00
_cell.angle_gamma   90.00
#
_symmetry.space_group_name_H-M   'P 1'
#
loop_
_entity.id
_entity.type
_entity.pdbx_description
1 polymer ?
#
loop_
_entity_poly.entity_id
_entity_poly.type
_entity_poly.pdbx_seq_one_letter_code
_entity_poly.pdbx_strand_id
1 'polypeptide(L)'
;MAHLTPFRAHDLFRFNAVNLDHWTETYSLAFYLSYLATWPDLSYVQRAPGGGGGGGGARGGMMGYVIGKAEGREEGRERHGHVTAITVAPEYRRLGVAQGLMRLLERASAAVYQVRVSL
;
A
#
# COMPACT_ATOMS: atom_id res chain seq x y z
N MET A 1 2.31 -6.80 -18.34
CA MET A 1 2.04 -7.32 -16.98
C MET A 1 1.95 -6.17 -15.98
N ALA A 2 1.04 -6.25 -15.01
CA ALA A 2 1.00 -5.32 -13.88
C ALA A 2 2.21 -5.62 -12.96
N HIS A 3 2.81 -4.59 -12.37
CA HIS A 3 4.01 -4.74 -11.56
C HIS A 3 3.74 -4.27 -10.12
N LEU A 4 4.20 -5.08 -9.17
CA LEU A 4 4.20 -4.77 -7.74
C LEU A 4 5.55 -4.17 -7.38
N THR A 5 5.53 -3.06 -6.64
CA THR A 5 6.72 -2.29 -6.30
C THR A 5 6.58 -1.66 -4.92
N PRO A 6 7.68 -1.37 -4.22
CA PRO A 6 7.62 -0.59 -2.97
C PRO A 6 6.95 0.77 -3.20
N PHE A 7 6.11 1.18 -2.25
CA PHE A 7 5.53 2.52 -2.24
C PHE A 7 6.60 3.53 -1.84
N ARG A 8 6.76 4.62 -2.59
CA ARG A 8 7.77 5.65 -2.34
C ARG A 8 7.12 6.98 -1.97
N ALA A 9 7.84 7.84 -1.26
CA ALA A 9 7.34 9.17 -0.88
C ALA A 9 6.86 9.99 -2.10
N HIS A 10 7.51 9.85 -3.25
CA HIS A 10 7.09 10.54 -4.47
C HIS A 10 5.75 10.05 -5.05
N ASP A 11 5.29 8.86 -4.67
CA ASP A 11 3.99 8.32 -5.10
C ASP A 11 2.83 9.09 -4.49
N LEU A 12 3.03 9.74 -3.33
CA LEU A 12 2.03 10.58 -2.67
C LEU A 12 1.70 11.84 -3.48
N PHE A 13 2.66 12.34 -4.27
CA PHE A 13 2.50 13.54 -5.07
C PHE A 13 1.99 13.27 -6.48
N ARG A 14 1.88 12.00 -6.88
CA ARG A 14 1.23 11.66 -8.14
C ARG A 14 -0.27 11.85 -7.92
N PHE A 15 -0.89 12.77 -8.66
CA PHE A 15 -2.35 12.97 -8.66
C PHE A 15 -3.02 11.62 -8.90
N ASN A 16 -3.51 11.00 -7.83
CA ASN A 16 -3.93 9.62 -7.84
C ASN A 16 -5.45 9.59 -7.79
N ALA A 17 -6.09 9.07 -8.84
CA ALA A 17 -7.53 8.81 -8.84
C ALA A 17 -7.94 7.95 -7.63
N VAL A 18 -7.02 7.11 -7.14
CA VAL A 18 -7.17 6.34 -5.91
C VAL A 18 -7.38 7.23 -4.68
N ASN A 19 -6.64 8.33 -4.51
CA ASN A 19 -6.78 9.20 -3.32
C ASN A 19 -7.99 10.14 -3.41
N LEU A 20 -8.56 10.33 -4.59
CA LEU A 20 -9.79 11.11 -4.81
C LEU A 20 -11.05 10.23 -4.76
N ASP A 21 -10.89 8.93 -4.66
CA ASP A 21 -11.97 7.98 -4.46
C ASP A 21 -12.56 8.18 -3.07
N HIS A 22 -13.89 8.35 -2.99
CA HIS A 22 -14.56 8.61 -1.71
C HIS A 22 -14.37 7.47 -0.69
N TRP A 23 -14.09 6.26 -1.17
CA TRP A 23 -13.85 5.10 -0.32
C TRP A 23 -12.40 5.01 0.19
N THR A 24 -11.51 5.87 -0.30
CA THR A 24 -10.12 5.89 0.14
C THR A 24 -9.98 6.77 1.36
N GLU A 25 -9.59 6.15 2.47
CA GLU A 25 -9.18 6.87 3.66
C GLU A 25 -7.81 7.52 3.42
N THR A 26 -7.77 8.85 3.45
CA THR A 26 -6.55 9.64 3.24
C THR A 26 -6.08 10.28 4.53
N TYR A 27 -4.77 10.25 4.76
CA TYR A 27 -4.12 10.87 5.93
C TYR A 27 -3.26 12.08 5.54
N SER A 28 -2.74 12.79 6.53
CA SER A 28 -1.78 13.88 6.29
C SER A 28 -0.48 13.36 5.67
N LEU A 29 0.23 14.22 4.92
CA LEU A 29 1.53 13.86 4.34
C LEU A 29 2.52 13.39 5.41
N ALA A 30 2.54 14.05 6.57
CA ALA A 30 3.41 13.68 7.69
C ALA A 30 3.15 12.25 8.18
N PHE A 31 1.88 11.82 8.20
CA PHE A 31 1.50 10.46 8.57
C PHE A 31 2.04 9.44 7.56
N TYR A 32 1.87 9.67 6.27
CA TYR A 32 2.44 8.75 5.26
C TYR A 32 3.96 8.67 5.32
N LEU A 33 4.63 9.82 5.50
CA LEU A 33 6.09 9.87 5.59
C LEU A 33 6.63 9.16 6.84
N SER A 34 5.94 9.26 7.98
CA SER A 34 6.36 8.55 9.20
C SER A 34 6.28 7.03 9.03
N TYR A 35 5.24 6.53 8.35
CA TYR A 35 5.12 5.10 8.03
C TYR A 35 6.21 4.64 7.07
N LEU A 36 6.51 5.41 6.02
CA LEU A 36 7.60 5.07 5.10
C LEU A 36 8.98 5.11 5.77
N ALA A 37 9.16 5.96 6.79
CA ALA A 37 10.40 6.01 7.57
C ALA A 37 10.52 4.84 8.57
N THR A 38 9.39 4.37 9.12
CA THR A 38 9.39 3.37 10.21
C THR A 38 9.23 1.94 9.69
N TRP A 39 8.36 1.74 8.70
CA TRP A 39 8.05 0.44 8.10
C TRP A 39 8.12 0.50 6.56
N PRO A 40 9.29 0.80 5.97
CA PRO A 40 9.46 0.91 4.52
C PRO A 40 9.10 -0.40 3.79
N ASP A 41 9.27 -1.54 4.45
CA ASP A 41 8.99 -2.87 3.91
C ASP A 41 7.51 -3.28 3.97
N LEU A 42 6.65 -2.48 4.60
CA LEU A 42 5.21 -2.76 4.73
C LEU A 42 4.34 -1.85 3.88
N SER A 43 4.93 -1.16 2.90
CA SER A 43 4.22 -0.24 2.02
C SER A 43 4.45 -0.60 0.55
N TYR A 44 3.39 -0.93 -0.18
CA TYR A 44 3.46 -1.42 -1.56
C TYR A 44 2.43 -0.78 -2.47
N VAL A 45 2.77 -0.71 -3.75
CA VAL A 45 1.91 -0.21 -4.81
C VAL A 45 1.85 -1.22 -5.96
N GLN A 46 0.64 -1.41 -6.49
CA GLN A 46 0.42 -2.14 -7.73
C GLN A 46 0.18 -1.15 -8.87
N ARG A 47 0.92 -1.31 -9.97
CA ARG A 47 0.86 -0.43 -11.14
C ARG A 47 0.39 -1.17 -12.38
N ALA A 48 -0.37 -0.47 -13.22
CA ALA A 48 -0.86 -1.01 -14.47
C ALA A 48 0.28 -1.25 -15.49
N PRO A 49 0.15 -2.25 -16.38
CA PRO A 49 1.06 -2.43 -17.50
C PRO A 49 1.12 -1.18 -18.38
N GLY A 50 2.31 -0.75 -18.80
CA GLY A 50 2.50 0.41 -19.69
C GLY A 50 2.65 1.76 -18.99
N GLY A 51 2.62 1.80 -17.65
CA GLY A 51 2.81 3.00 -16.83
C GLY A 51 4.26 3.39 -16.59
N GLY A 52 4.99 3.74 -17.64
CA GLY A 52 6.33 4.32 -17.53
C GLY A 52 6.27 5.82 -17.26
N GLY A 53 6.45 6.23 -16.00
CA GLY A 53 7.17 7.44 -15.56
C GLY A 53 6.85 8.84 -16.11
N GLY A 54 5.94 9.07 -17.05
CA GLY A 54 5.73 10.41 -17.62
C GLY A 54 4.37 10.60 -18.27
N GLY A 55 3.71 11.71 -17.94
CA GLY A 55 2.52 12.22 -18.64
C GLY A 55 1.19 11.94 -17.94
N GLY A 56 0.52 13.00 -17.51
CA GLY A 56 -0.81 12.98 -16.87
C GLY A 56 -1.95 12.61 -17.82
N GLY A 57 -1.96 11.39 -18.36
CA GLY A 57 -3.01 10.93 -19.27
C GLY A 57 -3.24 9.42 -19.18
N ALA A 58 -4.26 9.04 -18.40
CA ALA A 58 -5.18 7.90 -18.58
C ALA A 58 -4.69 6.48 -18.97
N ARG A 59 -3.41 6.17 -19.12
CA ARG A 59 -2.93 4.80 -19.37
C ARG A 59 -1.62 4.53 -18.63
N GLY A 60 -1.69 3.61 -17.66
CA GLY A 60 -0.54 3.21 -16.84
C GLY A 60 -0.48 3.83 -15.44
N GLY A 61 -1.64 4.02 -14.80
CA GLY A 61 -1.76 4.59 -13.45
C GLY A 61 -1.45 3.62 -12.30
N MET A 62 -1.43 4.18 -11.09
CA MET A 62 -1.47 3.39 -9.86
C MET A 62 -2.82 2.65 -9.79
N MET A 63 -2.77 1.32 -9.71
CA MET A 63 -4.00 0.50 -9.59
C MET A 63 -4.52 0.49 -8.15
N GLY A 64 -3.61 0.51 -7.19
CA GLY A 64 -3.92 0.49 -5.78
C GLY A 64 -2.65 0.42 -4.94
N TYR A 65 -2.77 0.70 -3.66
CA TYR A 65 -1.67 0.60 -2.70
C TYR A 65 -2.14 0.00 -1.39
N VAL A 66 -1.16 -0.51 -0.62
CA VAL A 66 -1.34 -0.93 0.76
C VAL A 66 -0.23 -0.32 1.61
N ILE A 67 -0.58 0.11 2.80
CA ILE A 67 0.33 0.59 3.84
C ILE A 67 -0.01 -0.14 5.12
N GLY A 68 0.99 -0.77 5.71
CA GLY A 68 0.88 -1.42 7.00
C GLY A 68 1.97 -0.99 7.97
N LYS A 69 1.83 -1.47 9.19
CA LYS A 69 2.78 -1.32 10.29
C LYS A 69 2.89 -2.62 11.06
N ALA A 70 3.97 -2.77 11.80
CA ALA A 70 4.09 -3.78 12.86
C ALA A 70 3.96 -3.07 14.21
N GLU A 71 3.02 -3.52 15.04
CA GLU A 71 2.75 -2.92 16.35
C GLU A 71 2.50 -3.99 17.42
N GLY A 72 2.41 -3.57 18.68
CA GLY A 72 2.29 -4.44 19.85
C GLY A 72 3.51 -4.36 20.78
N ARG A 73 3.34 -4.80 22.03
CA ARG A 73 4.41 -4.84 23.04
C ARG A 73 5.26 -6.10 22.91
N GLU A 74 6.54 -6.02 23.27
CA GLU A 74 7.43 -7.20 23.31
C GLU A 74 7.07 -8.16 24.45
N GLU A 75 6.61 -7.63 25.58
CA GLU A 75 6.12 -8.41 26.72
C GLU A 75 4.63 -8.73 26.54
N GLY A 76 4.34 -9.79 25.78
CA GLY A 76 2.99 -10.29 25.56
C GLY A 76 2.78 -10.78 24.14
N ARG A 77 1.89 -11.75 23.94
CA ARG A 77 1.58 -12.37 22.62
C ARG A 77 0.80 -11.42 21.68
N GLU A 78 1.01 -10.11 21.79
CA GLU A 78 0.21 -9.07 21.13
C GLU A 78 0.95 -8.36 19.99
N ARG A 79 2.10 -8.87 19.54
CA ARG A 79 2.76 -8.37 18.35
C ARG A 79 2.01 -8.81 17.09
N HIS A 80 1.46 -7.87 16.34
CA HIS A 80 0.71 -8.11 15.11
C HIS A 80 1.05 -7.10 14.02
N GLY A 81 0.84 -7.52 12.78
CA GLY A 81 0.82 -6.64 11.63
C GLY A 81 -0.54 -5.98 11.54
N HIS A 82 -0.57 -4.71 11.18
CA HIS A 82 -1.79 -3.94 11.02
C HIS A 82 -1.83 -3.31 9.63
N VAL A 83 -2.98 -3.42 8.96
CA VAL A 83 -3.24 -2.73 7.69
C VAL A 83 -3.78 -1.36 8.03
N THR A 84 -3.01 -0.32 7.72
CA THR A 84 -3.43 1.06 7.97
C THR A 84 -4.27 1.60 6.83
N ALA A 85 -3.87 1.31 5.59
CA ALA A 85 -4.63 1.72 4.43
C ALA A 85 -4.51 0.67 3.34
N ILE A 86 -5.62 0.32 2.72
CA ILE A 86 -5.64 -0.42 1.46
C ILE A 86 -6.71 0.17 0.55
N THR A 87 -6.33 0.45 -0.68
CA THR A 87 -7.25 1.05 -1.65
C THR A 87 -6.92 0.63 -3.08
N VAL A 88 -7.94 0.61 -3.91
CA VAL A 88 -7.89 0.23 -5.32
C VAL A 88 -8.73 1.22 -6.11
N ALA A 89 -8.14 1.79 -7.17
CA ALA A 89 -8.81 2.73 -8.05
C ALA A 89 -10.09 2.09 -8.62
N PRO A 90 -11.20 2.84 -8.75
CA PRO A 90 -12.50 2.30 -9.18
C PRO A 90 -12.43 1.42 -10.42
N GLU A 91 -11.66 1.84 -11.43
CA GLU A 91 -11.49 1.15 -12.71
C GLU A 91 -10.71 -0.18 -12.61
N TYR A 92 -10.01 -0.45 -11.50
CA TYR A 92 -9.24 -1.68 -11.27
C TYR A 92 -9.84 -2.58 -10.17
N ARG A 93 -11.03 -2.24 -9.65
CA ARG A 93 -11.74 -3.08 -8.67
C ARG A 93 -12.19 -4.40 -9.32
N ARG A 94 -12.40 -5.43 -8.50
CA ARG A 94 -12.79 -6.80 -8.92
C ARG A 94 -11.75 -7.54 -9.79
N LEU A 95 -10.54 -7.00 -9.94
CA LEU A 95 -9.41 -7.66 -10.63
C LEU A 95 -8.45 -8.39 -9.68
N GLY A 96 -8.79 -8.52 -8.40
CA GLY A 96 -7.94 -9.17 -7.40
C GLY A 96 -6.75 -8.33 -6.90
N VAL A 97 -6.68 -7.04 -7.25
CA VAL A 97 -5.59 -6.11 -6.85
C VAL A 97 -5.44 -6.05 -5.32
N ALA A 98 -6.53 -5.80 -4.59
CA ALA A 98 -6.51 -5.76 -3.12
C ALA A 98 -6.03 -7.08 -2.51
N GLN A 99 -6.48 -8.22 -3.06
CA GLN A 99 -6.06 -9.54 -2.59
C GLN A 99 -4.55 -9.76 -2.81
N GLY A 100 -4.02 -9.33 -3.95
CA GLY A 100 -2.58 -9.39 -4.23
C GLY A 100 -1.76 -8.54 -3.27
N LEU A 101 -2.20 -7.32 -3.00
CA LEU A 101 -1.58 -6.39 -2.05
C LEU A 101 -1.62 -6.93 -0.61
N MET A 102 -2.77 -7.45 -0.16
CA MET A 102 -2.91 -8.07 1.17
C MET A 102 -1.97 -9.26 1.36
N ARG A 103 -1.95 -10.20 0.40
CA ARG A 103 -1.05 -11.36 0.46
C ARG A 103 0.41 -10.94 0.49
N LEU A 104 0.77 -9.86 -0.18
CA LEU A 104 2.13 -9.32 -0.15
C LEU A 104 2.46 -8.74 1.23
N LEU A 105 1.55 -7.95 1.80
CA LEU A 105 1.71 -7.40 3.14
C LEU A 105 1.86 -8.51 4.18
N GLU A 106 0.98 -9.51 4.17
CA GLU A 106 1.06 -10.67 5.07
C GLU A 106 2.42 -11.37 5.02
N ARG A 107 2.94 -11.63 3.81
CA ARG A 107 4.26 -12.24 3.63
C ARG A 107 5.39 -11.33 4.14
N ALA A 108 5.34 -10.04 3.83
CA ALA A 108 6.34 -9.07 4.26
C ALA A 108 6.36 -8.89 5.78
N SER A 109 5.19 -8.76 6.40
CA SER A 109 5.01 -8.70 7.85
C SER A 109 5.59 -9.93 8.55
N ALA A 110 5.33 -11.13 8.03
CA ALA A 110 5.86 -12.36 8.59
C ALA A 110 7.39 -12.49 8.39
N ALA A 111 7.89 -12.12 7.21
CA ALA A 111 9.30 -12.29 6.86
C ALA A 111 10.23 -11.27 7.54
N VAL A 112 9.81 -10.00 7.62
CA VAL A 112 10.67 -8.90 8.10
C VAL A 112 10.45 -8.63 9.58
N TYR A 113 9.20 -8.69 10.06
CA TYR A 113 8.85 -8.27 11.42
C TYR A 113 8.40 -9.43 12.33
N GLN A 114 8.32 -10.66 11.79
CA GLN A 114 7.87 -11.86 12.50
C GLN A 114 6.46 -11.70 13.11
N VAL A 115 5.59 -10.92 12.45
CA VAL A 115 4.21 -10.67 12.87
C VAL A 115 3.22 -11.14 11.81
N ARG A 116 2.01 -11.52 12.24
CA ARG A 116 0.90 -11.84 11.34
C ARG A 116 -0.05 -10.66 11.26
N VAL A 117 -0.60 -10.41 10.07
CA VAL A 117 -1.70 -9.47 9.90
C VAL A 117 -2.97 -10.17 10.37
N SER A 118 -3.55 -9.71 11.48
CA SER A 118 -4.88 -10.13 11.95
C SER A 118 -5.91 -9.18 11.38
N LEU A 119 -6.88 -9.73 10.64
CA LEU A 119 -8.09 -9.01 10.21
C LEU A 119 -9.13 -9.01 11.34
#